data_AF-A0A1M5IAM9-F1
#
_entry.id   AF-A0A1M5IAM9-F1
#
_cell.length_a   1.000
_cell.length_b   1.000
_cell.length_c   1.000
_cell.angle_alpha   90.00
_cell.angle_beta   90.00
_cell.angle_gamma   90.00
#
_symmetry.space_group_name_H-M   'P 1'
#
loop_
_entity.id
_entity.type
_entity.pdbx_description
1 polymer ?
#
loop_
_entity_poly.entity_id
_entity_poly.type
_entity_poly.pdbx_seq_one_letter_code
_entity_poly.pdbx_strand_id
1 'polypeptide(L)' 'MVRTDDAREPSDQLTDTEAAFWRFVRFGELPPRVLPYETVETVETEQPLLPREQPFDPGPHCA' A
#
# COMPACT_ATOMS: atom_id res chain seq x y z
N MET A 1 33.66 -23.79 5.96
CA MET A 1 33.11 -22.94 4.88
C MET A 1 31.61 -23.15 4.84
N VAL A 2 30.90 -22.04 4.66
CA VAL A 2 29.47 -21.80 4.93
C VAL A 2 28.56 -22.76 4.15
N ARG A 3 27.47 -23.21 4.79
CA ARG A 3 26.42 -24.01 4.15
C ARG A 3 25.67 -23.16 3.14
N THR A 4 25.69 -23.60 1.89
CA THR A 4 24.90 -23.01 0.81
C THR A 4 23.61 -23.81 0.68
N ASP A 5 22.60 -23.47 1.47
CA ASP A 5 21.21 -23.92 1.24
C ASP A 5 20.28 -22.88 1.87
N ASP A 6 20.27 -21.66 1.33
CA ASP A 6 19.13 -20.74 1.49
C ASP A 6 18.05 -21.17 0.49
N ALA A 7 17.60 -22.42 0.63
CA ALA A 7 16.36 -22.84 0.05
C ALA A 7 15.29 -22.11 0.86
N ARG A 8 14.92 -20.91 0.42
CA ARG A 8 13.67 -20.28 0.83
C ARG A 8 12.60 -21.31 0.51
N GLU A 9 12.18 -22.06 1.52
CA GLU A 9 10.98 -22.90 1.51
C GLU A 9 9.94 -22.11 0.71
N PRO A 10 9.23 -22.73 -0.25
CA PRO A 10 8.17 -22.05 -0.96
C PRO A 10 7.21 -21.61 0.14
N SER A 11 7.34 -20.37 0.57
CA SER A 11 6.47 -19.77 1.57
C SER A 11 5.10 -20.05 1.01
N ASP A 12 4.28 -20.80 1.76
CA ASP A 12 2.86 -21.07 1.50
C ASP A 12 2.18 -19.70 1.35
N GLN A 13 2.38 -19.11 0.17
CA GLN A 13 1.96 -17.77 -0.16
C GLN A 13 0.53 -17.94 -0.52
N LEU A 14 -0.28 -17.59 0.47
CA LEU A 14 -1.71 -17.61 0.38
C LEU A 14 -2.13 -16.83 -0.87
N THR A 15 -2.90 -17.49 -1.74
CA THR A 15 -3.41 -16.87 -2.95
C THR A 15 -4.35 -15.73 -2.62
N ASP A 16 -4.56 -14.79 -3.54
CA ASP A 16 -5.47 -13.66 -3.33
C ASP A 16 -6.90 -14.12 -2.99
N THR A 17 -7.33 -15.24 -3.59
CA THR A 17 -8.63 -15.87 -3.34
C THR A 17 -8.72 -16.44 -1.92
N GLU A 18 -7.70 -17.15 -1.47
CA GLU A 18 -7.64 -17.65 -0.10
C GLU A 18 -7.59 -16.49 0.90
N ALA A 19 -6.89 -15.40 0.58
CA ALA A 19 -6.80 -14.23 1.45
C ALA A 19 -8.16 -13.55 1.56
N ALA A 20 -8.89 -13.44 0.45
CA ALA A 20 -10.26 -12.95 0.43
C ALA A 20 -11.18 -13.83 1.29
N PHE A 21 -11.10 -15.15 1.16
CA PHE A 21 -11.89 -16.09 1.96
C PHE A 21 -11.60 -15.93 3.47
N TRP A 22 -10.33 -15.92 3.87
CA TRP A 22 -9.97 -15.77 5.28
C TRP A 22 -10.33 -14.40 5.84
N ARG A 23 -10.26 -13.33 5.04
CA ARG A 23 -10.78 -12.01 5.44
C ARG A 23 -12.28 -12.07 5.68
N PHE A 24 -13.04 -12.70 4.78
CA PHE A 24 -14.49 -12.86 4.94
C PHE A 24 -14.86 -13.70 6.16
N VAL A 25 -14.20 -14.84 6.40
CA VAL A 25 -14.48 -15.67 7.58
C VAL A 25 -14.23 -14.91 8.89
N ARG A 26 -13.22 -14.04 8.93
CA ARG A 26 -12.87 -13.26 10.14
C ARG A 26 -13.73 -12.03 10.34
N PHE A 27 -14.03 -11.30 9.26
CA PHE A 27 -14.61 -9.95 9.34
C PHE A 27 -15.97 -9.83 8.66
N GLY A 28 -16.46 -10.88 8.00
CA GLY A 28 -17.64 -10.83 7.15
C GLY A 28 -17.40 -10.00 5.89
N GLU A 29 -18.49 -9.45 5.34
CA GLU A 29 -18.39 -8.44 4.29
C GLU A 29 -17.87 -7.13 4.89
N LEU A 30 -16.84 -6.55 4.27
CA LEU A 30 -16.40 -5.21 4.63
C LEU A 30 -17.52 -4.21 4.32
N PRO A 31 -17.86 -3.30 5.24
CA PRO A 31 -18.80 -2.24 4.94
C PRO A 31 -18.29 -1.39 3.76
N PRO A 32 -19.18 -0.74 3.00
CA PRO A 32 -18.79 0.15 1.92
C PRO A 32 -17.79 1.20 2.44
N ARG A 33 -16.73 1.44 1.66
CA ARG A 33 -15.73 2.44 2.01
C ARG A 33 -16.39 3.82 2.00
N VAL A 34 -16.34 4.50 3.14
CA VAL A 34 -16.72 5.90 3.27
C VAL A 34 -15.54 6.75 2.86
N LEU A 35 -15.76 7.74 1.99
CA LEU A 35 -14.69 8.63 1.56
C LEU A 35 -14.40 9.66 2.66
N PRO A 36 -13.17 10.17 2.78
CA PRO A 36 -12.82 11.09 3.86
C PRO A 36 -13.76 12.30 3.96
N TYR A 37 -14.13 12.88 2.82
CA TYR A 37 -15.04 14.03 2.73
C TYR A 37 -16.49 13.72 3.13
N GLU A 38 -16.88 12.45 3.23
CA GLU A 38 -18.19 12.03 3.72
C GLU A 38 -18.20 11.88 5.25
N THR A 39 -17.01 11.82 5.87
CA THR A 39 -16.85 11.58 7.32
C THR A 39 -16.63 12.87 8.10
N VAL A 40 -16.12 13.91 7.43
CA VAL A 40 -15.80 15.21 8.04
C VAL A 40 -16.35 16.35 7.21
N GLU A 41 -16.75 17.43 7.87
CA GLU A 41 -17.11 18.66 7.17
C GLU A 41 -15.87 19.21 6.45
N THR A 42 -15.99 19.41 5.14
CA THR A 42 -14.93 20.00 4.33
C THR A 42 -14.98 21.51 4.46
N VAL A 43 -13.86 22.12 4.81
CA VAL A 43 -13.67 23.57 4.77
C VAL A 43 -12.71 23.90 3.65
N GLU A 44 -13.08 24.87 2.82
CA GLU A 44 -12.21 25.38 1.77
C GLU A 44 -10.95 26.00 2.39
N THR A 45 -9.78 25.55 1.92
CA THR A 45 -8.49 26.06 2.37
C THR A 45 -7.80 26.79 1.24
N GLU A 46 -7.15 27.91 1.55
CA GLU A 46 -6.26 28.59 0.61
C GLU A 46 -5.14 27.65 0.14
N GLN A 47 -4.87 27.65 -1.17
CA GLN A 47 -3.79 26.85 -1.73
C GLN A 47 -2.44 27.40 -1.21
N PRO A 48 -1.60 26.56 -0.58
CA PRO A 48 -0.28 27.02 -0.18
C PRO A 48 0.51 27.43 -1.43
N LEU A 49 1.29 28.52 -1.33
CA LEU A 49 2.29 28.89 -2.33
C LEU A 49 3.39 27.82 -2.33
N LEU A 50 3.14 26.69 -2.96
CA LEU A 50 4.15 25.67 -3.19
C LEU A 50 5.14 26.22 -4.20
N PRO A 51 6.46 26.14 -3.95
CA PRO A 51 7.45 26.35 -4.97
C PRO A 51 7.08 25.52 -6.21
N ARG A 52 7.10 26.14 -7.40
CA ARG A 52 6.93 25.41 -8.67
C ARG A 52 7.89 24.23 -8.66
N GLU A 53 7.34 23.05 -8.98
CA GLU A 53 7.99 21.74 -9.07
C GLU A 53 9.51 21.81 -9.02
N GLN A 54 10.10 21.35 -7.92
CA GLN A 54 11.52 21.01 -7.97
C GLN A 54 11.65 19.86 -8.95
N PRO A 55 12.54 19.96 -9.96
CA PRO A 55 12.86 18.83 -10.81
C PRO A 55 13.22 17.64 -9.92
N PHE A 56 12.48 16.53 -10.06
CA PHE A 56 12.86 15.28 -9.43
C PHE A 56 14.16 14.82 -10.10
N ASP A 57 15.28 14.91 -9.39
CA ASP A 57 16.57 14.36 -9.81
C ASP A 57 16.66 12.91 -9.27
N PRO A 58 16.46 11.88 -10.12
CA PRO A 58 16.61 10.49 -9.69
C PRO A 58 18.06 10.10 -9.35
N GLY A 59 19.01 11.03 -9.47
CA GLY A 59 20.44 10.74 -9.36
C GLY A 59 20.92 9.91 -10.55
N PRO A 60 22.25 9.75 -10.70
CA PRO A 60 22.80 8.83 -11.68
C PRO A 60 22.26 7.43 -11.36
N HIS A 61 21.44 6.92 -12.25
CA HIS A 61 20.89 5.57 -12.17
C HIS A 61 22.06 4.62 -11.96
N CYS A 62 22.01 3.80 -10.91
CA CYS A 62 23.00 2.76 -10.68
C CYS A 62 23.07 1.89 -11.94
N ALA A 63 24.16 2.05 -12.69
CA ALA A 63 24.56 1.18 -13.78
C ALA A 63 25.27 -0.05 -13.22
#